data_AF-W0RL62-F1
#
_entry.id   AF-W0RL62-F1
#
_cell.length_a   1.000
_cell.length_b   1.000
_cell.length_c   1.000
_cell.angle_alpha   90.00
_cell.angle_beta   90.00
_cell.angle_gamma   90.00
#
_symmetry.space_group_name_H-M   'P 1'
#
loop_
_entity.id
_entity.type
_entity.pdbx_description
1 polymer ?
#
loop_
_entity_poly.entity_id
_entity_poly.type
_entity_poly.pdbx_seq_one_letter_code
_entity_poly.pdbx_strand_id
1 'polypeptide(L)'
;MVDGGMTYCGTIDGGTIDGGTINGGTIHCGTIYGGTDEAAVRFGGWWRVLAVGWVDRVVRDWGMDKRASQKRPAKSFRDLVVWQEAHKLAEFAAGICDGLPRREWSLADQLRRASSSVPFNISEGNGAPTRPDYLKYLGSARKSLNEVESQLELLRARHLAPAAQLRTLSLHISRTGRLLAALTRSLSKPPAVDRPAVDRPAVSHPAVQHPAVQHPAVRRARQRRPRTPGA
;
A
#
# COMPACT_ATOMS: atom_id res chain seq x y z
N MET A 1 14.08 21.70 5.21
CA MET A 1 15.17 20.96 5.88
C MET A 1 15.83 21.96 6.79
N VAL A 2 15.75 21.76 8.11
CA VAL A 2 16.56 22.53 9.04
C VAL A 2 17.81 21.68 9.23
N ASP A 3 18.96 22.13 8.75
CA ASP A 3 20.25 21.47 8.99
C ASP A 3 20.56 21.45 10.49
N GLY A 4 21.20 20.36 10.95
CA GLY A 4 21.29 19.94 12.35
C GLY A 4 21.96 20.94 13.29
N GLY A 5 21.17 21.84 13.86
CA GLY A 5 21.56 22.74 14.95
C GLY A 5 20.99 22.29 16.31
N MET A 6 21.71 22.58 17.39
CA MET A 6 21.19 22.45 18.75
C MET A 6 20.12 23.51 18.99
N THR A 7 18.92 23.09 19.40
CA THR A 7 17.84 24.00 19.80
C THR A 7 17.73 24.02 21.32
N TYR A 8 17.90 25.19 21.93
CA TYR A 8 17.64 25.41 23.35
C TYR A 8 16.28 26.07 23.54
N CYS A 9 15.36 25.39 24.25
CA CYS A 9 14.02 25.80 24.67
C CYS A 9 13.18 26.60 23.65
N GLY A 10 12.23 25.94 22.99
CA GLY A 10 11.25 26.60 22.11
C GLY A 10 10.05 25.70 21.77
N THR A 11 9.09 26.27 21.03
CA THR A 11 7.93 25.56 20.49
C THR A 11 8.14 25.31 18.99
N ILE A 12 7.93 24.06 18.56
CA ILE A 12 7.99 23.69 17.14
C ILE A 12 6.60 23.22 16.69
N ASP A 13 6.02 23.93 15.74
CA ASP A 13 4.72 23.62 15.13
C ASP A 13 4.90 22.97 13.76
N GLY A 14 5.12 21.66 13.75
CA GLY A 14 5.20 20.84 12.54
C GLY A 14 6.60 20.78 11.90
N GLY A 15 6.94 19.61 11.34
CA GLY A 15 8.19 19.38 10.63
C GLY A 15 8.73 17.95 10.75
N THR A 16 9.84 17.68 10.06
CA THR A 16 10.67 16.48 10.25
C THR A 16 12.04 16.92 10.74
N ILE A 17 12.47 16.37 11.86
CA ILE A 17 13.82 16.57 12.40
C ILE A 17 14.59 15.25 12.18
N ASP A 18 15.75 15.34 11.55
CA ASP A 18 16.63 14.20 11.27
C ASP A 18 17.96 14.40 12.02
N GLY A 19 18.02 13.85 13.24
CA GLY A 19 19.16 13.98 14.17
C GLY A 19 19.21 15.28 14.99
N GLY A 20 19.82 15.21 16.18
CA GLY A 20 20.04 16.34 17.10
C GLY A 20 19.67 16.06 18.57
N THR A 21 20.11 16.92 19.50
CA THR A 21 19.77 16.86 20.93
C THR A 21 18.78 17.98 21.27
N ILE A 22 17.69 17.66 21.97
CA ILE A 22 16.71 18.63 22.46
C ILE A 22 16.76 18.68 23.98
N ASN A 23 17.24 19.79 24.53
CA ASN A 23 17.29 20.02 25.98
C ASN A 23 16.09 20.91 26.40
N GLY A 24 14.89 20.31 26.38
CA GLY A 24 13.62 20.92 26.79
C GLY A 24 12.82 21.61 25.67
N GLY A 25 11.48 21.63 25.80
CA GLY A 25 10.52 22.26 24.85
C GLY A 25 9.19 21.49 24.71
N THR A 26 8.26 21.99 23.89
CA THR A 26 6.97 21.32 23.58
C THR A 26 6.79 21.18 22.06
N ILE A 27 6.41 19.98 21.60
CA ILE A 27 6.13 19.68 20.18
C ILE A 27 4.65 19.34 20.05
N HIS A 28 3.92 20.16 19.28
CA HIS A 28 2.47 20.00 19.11
C HIS A 28 2.13 18.94 18.04
N CYS A 29 2.94 18.81 16.98
CA CYS A 29 2.85 17.74 15.99
C CYS A 29 4.16 17.59 15.17
N GLY A 30 4.54 16.36 14.79
CA GLY A 30 5.75 16.09 14.00
C GLY A 30 6.25 14.63 14.08
N THR A 31 7.28 14.30 13.29
CA THR A 31 7.99 13.00 13.32
C THR A 31 9.44 13.22 13.75
N ILE A 32 9.90 12.51 14.79
CA ILE A 32 11.28 12.57 15.29
C ILE A 32 11.97 11.23 15.01
N TYR A 33 13.15 11.27 14.43
CA TYR A 33 14.03 10.12 14.29
C TYR A 33 15.32 10.34 15.08
N GLY A 34 15.61 9.46 16.05
CA GLY A 34 16.94 9.30 16.68
C GLY A 34 17.36 10.32 17.75
N GLY A 35 16.67 10.42 18.89
CA GLY A 35 17.13 11.17 20.07
C GLY A 35 17.61 10.25 21.22
N THR A 36 18.72 10.60 21.86
CA THR A 36 19.20 9.98 23.11
C THR A 36 18.82 10.88 24.28
N ASP A 37 18.09 10.37 25.28
CA ASP A 37 18.62 10.24 26.65
C ASP A 37 17.57 9.97 27.74
N GLU A 38 17.95 8.98 28.53
CA GLU A 38 17.74 8.73 29.96
C GLU A 38 16.89 9.73 30.77
N ALA A 39 15.75 9.22 31.27
CA ALA A 39 15.20 9.64 32.55
C ALA A 39 14.65 8.41 33.30
N ALA A 40 15.49 7.79 34.14
CA ALA A 40 15.11 6.69 35.01
C ALA A 40 14.86 7.20 36.44
N VAL A 41 13.63 7.11 36.94
CA VAL A 41 13.30 7.32 38.36
C VAL A 41 13.19 5.96 39.05
N ARG A 42 13.98 5.75 40.10
CA ARG A 42 14.10 4.52 40.89
C ARG A 42 13.03 4.45 41.98
N PHE A 43 12.26 3.37 42.06
CA PHE A 43 11.48 3.01 43.25
C PHE A 43 11.69 1.54 43.65
N GLY A 44 12.26 1.34 44.84
CA GLY A 44 11.88 0.23 45.72
C GLY A 44 12.19 -1.21 45.32
N GLY A 45 13.20 -1.51 44.50
CA GLY A 45 13.82 -2.85 44.48
C GLY A 45 13.02 -4.00 43.85
N TRP A 46 12.05 -3.72 42.96
CA TRP A 46 11.35 -4.73 42.15
C TRP A 46 11.35 -4.30 40.68
N TRP A 47 11.70 -5.20 39.75
CA TRP A 47 11.59 -4.95 38.31
C TRP A 47 10.11 -4.93 37.88
N ARG A 48 9.48 -3.75 37.87
CA ARG A 48 8.23 -3.55 37.10
C ARG A 48 8.62 -3.15 35.68
N VAL A 49 8.49 -4.07 34.74
CA VAL A 49 8.56 -3.77 33.31
C VAL A 49 7.32 -2.95 32.95
N LEU A 50 7.45 -1.62 32.90
CA LEU A 50 6.57 -0.82 32.05
C LEU A 50 6.96 -1.16 30.62
N ALA A 51 6.02 -1.73 29.87
CA ALA A 51 6.18 -2.29 28.53
C ALA A 51 6.53 -1.23 27.46
N VAL A 52 7.73 -0.64 27.56
CA VAL A 52 8.30 0.32 26.60
C VAL A 52 9.63 -0.20 26.05
N GLY A 53 10.40 -0.97 26.84
CA GLY A 53 11.71 -1.51 26.41
C GLY A 53 11.67 -2.60 25.34
N TRP A 54 10.57 -3.32 25.17
CA TRP A 54 10.42 -4.34 24.11
C TRP A 54 10.17 -3.68 22.75
N VAL A 55 9.29 -2.68 22.72
CA VAL A 55 8.96 -1.90 21.51
C VAL A 55 10.21 -1.19 20.98
N ASP A 56 11.01 -0.60 21.85
CA ASP A 56 12.25 0.10 21.47
C ASP A 56 13.32 -0.82 20.89
N ARG A 57 13.34 -2.11 21.27
CA ARG A 57 14.29 -3.08 20.72
C ARG A 57 13.87 -3.55 19.33
N VAL A 58 12.58 -3.85 19.13
CA VAL A 58 12.01 -4.25 17.83
C VAL A 58 12.13 -3.11 16.81
N VAL A 59 11.95 -1.86 17.23
CA VAL A 59 12.09 -0.68 16.37
C VAL A 59 13.55 -0.42 15.96
N ARG A 60 14.53 -0.71 16.83
CA ARG A 60 15.97 -0.50 16.56
C ARG A 60 16.61 -1.61 15.73
N ASP A 61 16.18 -2.86 15.88
CA ASP A 61 16.81 -4.02 15.21
C ASP A 61 16.43 -4.18 13.72
N TRP A 62 15.43 -3.44 13.22
CA TRP A 62 14.91 -3.61 11.86
C TRP A 62 15.24 -2.41 10.98
N GLY A 63 16.53 -2.33 10.62
CA GLY A 63 17.10 -1.39 9.65
C GLY A 63 16.34 -1.43 8.32
N MET A 64 15.51 -0.42 8.09
CA MET A 64 14.87 -0.17 6.79
C MET A 64 15.92 0.40 5.85
N ASP A 65 16.65 -0.48 5.16
CA ASP A 65 17.69 -0.09 4.22
C ASP A 65 17.05 0.44 2.92
N LYS A 66 16.84 1.76 2.85
CA LYS A 66 16.17 2.44 1.73
C LYS A 66 16.97 2.37 0.40
N ARG A 67 18.18 1.80 0.41
CA ARG A 67 19.07 1.70 -0.76
C ARG A 67 18.81 0.46 -1.64
N ALA A 68 17.98 -0.49 -1.21
CA ALA A 68 17.73 -1.76 -1.90
C ALA A 68 16.62 -1.71 -2.99
N SER A 69 16.23 -0.54 -3.48
CA SER A 69 15.15 -0.37 -4.48
C SER A 69 15.56 -0.78 -5.92
N GLN A 70 16.52 -1.68 -6.11
CA GLN A 70 16.68 -2.33 -7.41
C GLN A 70 15.62 -3.42 -7.57
N LYS A 71 14.81 -3.30 -8.63
CA LYS A 71 13.76 -4.26 -9.06
C LYS A 71 14.30 -5.68 -9.24
N ARG A 72 14.54 -6.39 -8.15
CA ARG A 72 14.73 -7.85 -8.18
C ARG A 72 13.37 -8.49 -7.90
N PRO A 73 12.96 -9.51 -8.68
CA PRO A 73 11.77 -10.28 -8.33
C PRO A 73 11.97 -10.84 -6.91
N ALA A 74 10.95 -10.67 -6.06
CA ALA A 74 10.96 -11.21 -4.71
C ALA A 74 11.23 -12.71 -4.78
N LYS A 75 12.32 -13.17 -4.13
CA LYS A 75 12.69 -14.59 -4.08
C LYS A 75 11.96 -15.32 -2.96
N SER A 76 11.51 -14.57 -1.95
CA SER A 76 10.75 -15.04 -0.81
C SER A 76 9.65 -14.04 -0.44
N PHE A 77 8.59 -14.52 0.22
CA PHE A 77 7.59 -13.64 0.85
C PHE A 77 8.21 -12.62 1.82
N ARG A 78 9.38 -12.92 2.41
CA ARG A 78 10.10 -12.00 3.29
C ARG A 78 10.60 -10.74 2.58
N ASP A 79 10.77 -10.79 1.26
CA ASP A 79 11.16 -9.64 0.44
C ASP A 79 9.96 -8.72 0.14
N LEU A 80 8.73 -9.16 0.42
CA LEU A 80 7.53 -8.37 0.18
C LEU A 80 7.39 -7.29 1.26
N VAL A 81 7.43 -6.02 0.85
CA VAL A 81 7.23 -4.86 1.73
C VAL A 81 5.90 -4.95 2.49
N VAL A 82 4.84 -5.48 1.84
CA VAL A 82 3.54 -5.70 2.50
C VAL A 82 3.61 -6.73 3.61
N TRP A 83 4.41 -7.79 3.45
CA TRP A 83 4.58 -8.82 4.48
C TRP A 83 5.38 -8.25 5.66
N GLN A 84 6.46 -7.52 5.39
CA GLN A 84 7.28 -6.89 6.43
C GLN A 84 6.44 -5.91 7.28
N GLU A 85 5.60 -5.09 6.64
CA GLU A 85 4.72 -4.18 7.36
C GLU A 85 3.63 -4.94 8.15
N ALA A 86 3.03 -5.98 7.56
CA ALA A 86 2.05 -6.82 8.25
C ALA A 86 2.65 -7.57 9.45
N HIS A 87 3.92 -7.98 9.37
CA HIS A 87 4.63 -8.59 10.48
C HIS A 87 4.88 -7.57 11.60
N LYS A 88 5.25 -6.33 11.26
CA LYS A 88 5.37 -5.23 12.24
C LYS A 88 4.04 -4.93 12.93
N LEU A 89 2.94 -4.92 12.16
CA LEU A 89 1.59 -4.80 12.69
C LEU A 89 1.29 -5.89 13.74
N ALA A 90 1.58 -7.15 13.42
CA ALA A 90 1.34 -8.29 14.31
C ALA A 90 2.15 -8.20 15.61
N GLU A 91 3.44 -7.92 15.52
CA GLU A 91 4.32 -7.75 16.70
C GLU A 91 3.85 -6.58 17.58
N PHE A 92 3.48 -5.46 16.96
CA PHE A 92 3.00 -4.29 17.71
C PHE A 92 1.65 -4.55 18.41
N ALA A 93 0.74 -5.24 17.73
CA ALA A 93 -0.54 -5.66 18.31
C ALA A 93 -0.33 -6.65 19.48
N ALA A 94 0.59 -7.60 19.34
CA ALA A 94 0.97 -8.52 20.41
C ALA A 94 1.48 -7.77 21.65
N GLY A 95 2.32 -6.76 21.48
CA GLY A 95 2.81 -5.92 22.58
C GLY A 95 1.70 -5.13 23.29
N ILE A 96 0.69 -4.65 22.56
CA ILE A 96 -0.53 -4.06 23.18
C ILE A 96 -1.25 -5.11 24.01
N CYS A 97 -1.45 -6.31 23.44
CA CYS A 97 -2.13 -7.41 24.11
C CYS A 97 -1.45 -7.85 25.41
N ASP A 98 -0.11 -7.79 25.49
CA ASP A 98 0.64 -8.09 26.71
C ASP A 98 0.38 -7.08 27.85
N GLY A 99 -0.01 -5.85 27.50
CA GLY A 99 -0.33 -4.79 28.46
C GLY A 99 -1.78 -4.78 28.94
N LEU A 100 -2.66 -5.61 28.36
CA LEU A 100 -4.08 -5.60 28.70
C LEU A 100 -4.37 -6.26 30.05
N PRO A 101 -5.36 -5.78 30.81
CA PRO A 101 -5.74 -6.41 32.08
C PRO A 101 -6.35 -7.79 31.83
N ARG A 102 -6.15 -8.74 32.77
CA ARG A 102 -6.58 -10.15 32.64
C ARG A 102 -8.03 -10.35 32.21
N ARG A 103 -8.95 -9.48 32.63
CA ARG A 103 -10.38 -9.53 32.25
C ARG A 103 -10.62 -9.36 30.73
N GLU A 104 -9.65 -8.80 30.01
CA GLU A 104 -9.72 -8.56 28.55
C GLU A 104 -8.99 -9.64 27.74
N TRP A 105 -8.68 -10.80 28.34
CA TRP A 105 -7.89 -11.83 27.65
C TRP A 105 -8.54 -12.33 26.35
N SER A 106 -9.87 -12.42 26.31
CA SER A 106 -10.60 -12.76 25.08
C SER A 106 -10.39 -11.72 23.97
N LEU A 107 -10.40 -10.42 24.31
CA LEU A 107 -10.12 -9.34 23.36
C LEU A 107 -8.67 -9.39 22.87
N ALA A 108 -7.74 -9.62 23.80
CA ALA A 108 -6.32 -9.75 23.51
C ALA A 108 -6.03 -10.92 22.55
N ASP A 109 -6.65 -12.07 22.81
CA ASP A 109 -6.50 -13.27 21.98
C ASP A 109 -7.09 -13.07 20.58
N GLN A 110 -8.28 -12.47 20.48
CA GLN A 110 -8.88 -12.13 19.18
C GLN A 110 -7.99 -11.17 18.37
N LEU A 111 -7.42 -10.14 19.01
CA LEU A 111 -6.51 -9.21 18.34
C LEU A 111 -5.21 -9.91 17.89
N ARG A 112 -4.62 -10.79 18.70
CA ARG A 112 -3.43 -11.57 18.30
C ARG A 112 -3.73 -12.45 17.09
N ARG A 113 -4.83 -13.21 17.13
CA ARG A 113 -5.22 -14.10 16.03
C ARG A 113 -5.46 -13.32 14.74
N ALA A 114 -6.23 -12.23 14.80
CA ALA A 114 -6.49 -11.39 13.64
C ALA A 114 -5.20 -10.76 13.08
N SER A 115 -4.35 -10.19 13.94
CA SER A 115 -3.14 -9.50 13.50
C SER A 115 -2.08 -10.44 12.93
N SER A 116 -1.82 -11.60 13.54
CA SER A 116 -0.90 -12.61 13.00
C SER A 116 -1.40 -13.28 11.73
N SER A 117 -2.72 -13.39 11.56
CA SER A 117 -3.33 -13.94 10.33
C SER A 117 -3.00 -13.10 9.09
N VAL A 118 -2.77 -11.79 9.22
CA VAL A 118 -2.43 -10.91 8.08
C VAL A 118 -1.12 -11.33 7.38
N PRO A 119 0.05 -11.39 8.05
CA PRO A 119 1.29 -11.85 7.44
C PRO A 119 1.24 -13.34 7.05
N PHE A 120 0.54 -14.20 7.80
CA PHE A 120 0.41 -15.63 7.46
C PHE A 120 -0.29 -15.84 6.11
N ASN A 121 -1.43 -15.20 5.90
CA ASN A 121 -2.13 -15.26 4.61
C ASN A 121 -1.28 -14.67 3.47
N ILE A 122 -0.49 -13.62 3.71
CA ILE A 122 0.41 -13.08 2.68
C ILE A 122 1.48 -14.11 2.30
N SER A 123 2.08 -14.80 3.28
CA SER A 123 3.09 -15.83 3.02
C SER A 123 2.52 -17.08 2.35
N GLU A 124 1.35 -17.56 2.80
CA GLU A 124 0.66 -18.69 2.17
C GLU A 124 0.28 -18.38 0.73
N GLY A 125 -0.27 -17.18 0.50
CA GLY A 125 -0.60 -16.71 -0.83
C GLY A 125 0.61 -16.59 -1.75
N ASN A 126 1.77 -16.16 -1.24
CA ASN A 126 3.00 -16.10 -2.02
C ASN A 126 3.46 -17.48 -2.53
N GLY A 127 3.12 -18.55 -1.80
CA GLY A 127 3.34 -19.94 -2.21
C GLY A 127 2.20 -20.57 -3.03
N ALA A 128 1.14 -19.82 -3.33
CA ALA A 128 -0.02 -20.37 -4.04
C ALA A 128 0.34 -20.75 -5.50
N PRO A 129 -0.23 -21.84 -6.02
CA PRO A 129 0.12 -22.36 -7.36
C PRO A 129 -0.41 -21.46 -8.49
N THR A 130 -1.45 -20.67 -8.23
CA THR A 130 -2.09 -19.83 -9.25
C THR A 130 -2.34 -18.41 -8.73
N ARG A 131 -2.36 -17.43 -9.65
CA ARG A 131 -2.71 -16.04 -9.31
C ARG A 131 -4.11 -15.91 -8.67
N PRO A 132 -5.16 -16.58 -9.17
CA PRO A 132 -6.47 -16.57 -8.51
C PRO A 132 -6.42 -17.08 -7.06
N ASP A 133 -5.63 -18.13 -6.79
CA ASP A 133 -5.49 -18.64 -5.43
C ASP A 133 -4.74 -17.65 -4.54
N TYR A 134 -3.66 -17.03 -5.03
CA TYR A 134 -2.99 -15.95 -4.29
C TYR A 134 -3.97 -14.81 -3.94
N LEU A 135 -4.81 -14.39 -4.89
CA LEU A 135 -5.81 -13.34 -4.65
C LEU A 135 -6.81 -13.73 -3.54
N LYS A 136 -7.18 -15.01 -3.40
CA LYS A 136 -8.03 -15.48 -2.28
C LYS A 136 -7.35 -15.27 -0.94
N TYR A 137 -6.08 -15.67 -0.82
CA TYR A 137 -5.29 -15.45 0.40
C TYR A 137 -5.14 -13.97 0.74
N LEU A 138 -4.88 -13.10 -0.26
CA LEU A 138 -4.83 -11.64 -0.03
C LEU A 138 -6.19 -11.08 0.40
N GLY A 139 -7.30 -11.66 -0.09
CA GLY A 139 -8.65 -11.38 0.39
C GLY A 139 -8.81 -11.73 1.87
N SER A 140 -8.35 -12.90 2.31
CA SER A 140 -8.33 -13.31 3.72
C SER A 140 -7.46 -12.39 4.58
N ALA A 141 -6.25 -12.03 4.10
CA ALA A 141 -5.39 -11.06 4.78
C ALA A 141 -6.10 -9.71 4.99
N ARG A 142 -6.85 -9.24 3.98
CA ARG A 142 -7.64 -8.00 4.09
C ARG A 142 -8.77 -8.13 5.11
N LYS A 143 -9.47 -9.27 5.18
CA LYS A 143 -10.50 -9.52 6.20
C LYS A 143 -9.92 -9.49 7.61
N SER A 144 -8.81 -10.19 7.84
CA SER A 144 -8.11 -10.15 9.14
C SER A 144 -7.62 -8.75 9.50
N LEU A 145 -7.15 -7.96 8.53
CA LEU A 145 -6.78 -6.56 8.77
C LEU A 145 -7.97 -5.69 9.21
N ASN A 146 -9.15 -5.91 8.61
CA ASN A 146 -10.37 -5.22 9.02
C ASN A 146 -10.80 -5.63 10.44
N GLU A 147 -10.60 -6.89 10.83
CA GLU A 147 -10.82 -7.33 12.22
C GLU A 147 -9.89 -6.60 13.19
N VAL A 148 -8.61 -6.42 12.85
CA VAL A 148 -7.66 -5.63 13.65
C VAL A 148 -8.12 -4.17 13.78
N GLU A 149 -8.65 -3.58 12.71
CA GLU A 149 -9.21 -2.22 12.72
C GLU A 149 -10.44 -2.11 13.62
N SER A 150 -11.36 -3.08 13.58
CA SER A 150 -12.51 -3.14 14.49
C SER A 150 -12.08 -3.29 15.96
N GLN A 151 -11.07 -4.13 16.23
CA GLN A 151 -10.53 -4.31 17.59
C GLN A 151 -9.84 -3.03 18.09
N LEU A 152 -9.18 -2.27 17.22
CA LEU A 152 -8.61 -0.96 17.57
C LEU A 152 -9.70 0.01 18.06
N GLU A 153 -10.86 0.05 17.42
CA GLU A 153 -11.98 0.89 17.88
C GLU A 153 -12.49 0.47 19.27
N LEU A 154 -12.57 -0.84 19.55
CA LEU A 154 -12.91 -1.31 20.90
C LEU A 154 -11.85 -0.93 21.94
N LEU A 155 -10.57 -1.03 21.61
CA LEU A 155 -9.48 -0.60 22.49
C LEU A 155 -9.56 0.89 22.81
N ARG A 156 -9.90 1.73 21.82
CA ARG A 156 -10.10 3.18 21.97
C ARG A 156 -11.29 3.49 22.87
N ALA A 157 -12.46 2.93 22.55
CA ALA A 157 -13.71 3.20 23.25
C ALA A 157 -13.65 2.81 24.74
N ARG A 158 -12.84 1.79 25.06
CA ARG A 158 -12.69 1.26 26.43
C ARG A 158 -11.42 1.75 27.14
N HIS A 159 -10.67 2.67 26.50
CA HIS A 159 -9.41 3.23 27.02
C HIS A 159 -8.42 2.16 27.51
N LEU A 160 -8.30 1.07 26.76
CA LEU A 160 -7.55 -0.12 27.20
C LEU A 160 -6.04 -0.05 26.91
N ALA A 161 -5.59 0.94 26.15
CA ALA A 161 -4.17 1.20 25.91
C ALA A 161 -3.90 2.70 25.73
N PRO A 162 -2.65 3.16 25.96
CA PRO A 162 -2.25 4.53 25.71
C PRO A 162 -2.59 5.03 24.29
N ALA A 163 -3.11 6.25 24.18
CA ALA A 163 -3.50 6.84 22.91
C ALA A 163 -2.36 6.86 21.87
N ALA A 164 -1.11 7.02 22.31
CA ALA A 164 0.07 6.95 21.44
C ALA A 164 0.22 5.57 20.80
N GLN A 165 0.07 4.48 21.56
CA GLN A 165 0.12 3.12 21.01
C GLN A 165 -1.01 2.88 20.02
N LEU A 166 -2.23 3.31 20.34
CA LEU A 166 -3.39 3.16 19.45
C LEU A 166 -3.26 3.97 18.15
N ARG A 167 -2.58 5.13 18.18
CA ARG A 167 -2.21 5.87 16.97
C ARG A 167 -1.18 5.11 16.13
N THR A 168 -0.13 4.56 16.74
CA THR A 168 0.88 3.76 16.04
C THR A 168 0.27 2.51 15.40
N LEU A 169 -0.61 1.80 16.11
CA LEU A 169 -1.33 0.65 15.55
C LEU A 169 -2.17 1.06 14.33
N SER A 170 -2.87 2.19 14.41
CA SER A 170 -3.65 2.74 13.29
C SER A 170 -2.81 3.07 12.05
N LEU A 171 -1.57 3.55 12.24
CA LEU A 171 -0.64 3.80 11.15
C LEU A 171 -0.19 2.50 10.48
N HIS A 172 0.12 1.46 11.25
CA HIS A 172 0.44 0.14 10.72
C HIS A 172 -0.73 -0.47 9.94
N ILE A 173 -1.96 -0.36 10.46
CA ILE A 173 -3.17 -0.81 9.76
C ILE A 173 -3.31 -0.09 8.41
N SER A 174 -3.25 1.25 8.43
CA SER A 174 -3.40 2.08 7.24
C SER A 174 -2.32 1.78 6.18
N ARG A 175 -1.07 1.60 6.61
CA ARG A 175 0.04 1.28 5.70
C ARG A 175 -0.08 -0.11 5.13
N THR A 176 -0.36 -1.11 5.96
CA THR A 176 -0.59 -2.50 5.53
C THR A 176 -1.74 -2.58 4.53
N GLY A 177 -2.85 -1.88 4.79
CA GLY A 177 -4.02 -1.85 3.91
C GLY A 177 -3.71 -1.30 2.52
N ARG A 178 -2.96 -0.19 2.43
CA ARG A 178 -2.52 0.37 1.14
C ARG A 178 -1.60 -0.56 0.38
N LEU A 179 -0.65 -1.20 1.07
CA LEU A 179 0.30 -2.14 0.49
C LEU A 179 -0.40 -3.42 -0.01
N LEU A 180 -1.35 -3.97 0.77
CA LEU A 180 -2.21 -5.08 0.35
C LEU A 180 -3.00 -4.72 -0.90
N ALA A 181 -3.67 -3.56 -0.91
CA ALA A 181 -4.45 -3.13 -2.06
C ALA A 181 -3.56 -2.94 -3.32
N ALA A 182 -2.34 -2.44 -3.16
CA ALA A 182 -1.38 -2.31 -4.25
C ALA A 182 -0.95 -3.67 -4.80
N LEU A 183 -0.62 -4.63 -3.93
CA LEU A 183 -0.25 -5.99 -4.33
C LEU A 183 -1.42 -6.69 -5.05
N THR A 184 -2.62 -6.66 -4.47
CA THR A 184 -3.82 -7.24 -5.08
C THR A 184 -4.06 -6.68 -6.48
N ARG A 185 -4.06 -5.34 -6.65
CA ARG A 185 -4.22 -4.70 -7.96
C ARG A 185 -3.14 -5.12 -8.97
N SER A 186 -1.91 -5.33 -8.51
CA SER A 186 -0.80 -5.76 -9.38
C SER A 186 -0.99 -7.19 -9.89
N LEU A 187 -1.60 -8.06 -9.08
CA LEU A 187 -1.86 -9.47 -9.41
C LEU A 187 -3.17 -9.68 -10.18
N SER A 188 -4.14 -8.78 -10.04
CA SER A 188 -5.41 -8.85 -10.77
C SER A 188 -5.30 -8.44 -12.24
N LYS A 189 -4.27 -7.70 -12.62
CA LYS A 189 -4.02 -7.41 -14.04
C LYS A 189 -3.53 -8.69 -14.72
N PRO A 190 -4.14 -9.12 -15.84
CA PRO A 190 -3.57 -10.19 -16.63
C PRO A 190 -2.13 -9.80 -17.00
N PRO A 191 -1.17 -10.75 -17.00
CA PRO A 191 0.16 -10.45 -17.52
C PRO A 191 -0.01 -9.85 -18.92
N ALA A 192 0.77 -8.82 -19.23
CA ALA A 192 0.80 -8.30 -20.59
C ALA A 192 1.08 -9.48 -21.51
N VAL A 193 0.06 -9.90 -22.27
CA VAL A 193 0.23 -10.91 -23.30
C VAL A 193 1.07 -10.21 -24.35
N ASP A 194 2.33 -10.62 -24.46
CA ASP A 194 3.13 -10.29 -25.63
C ASP A 194 2.44 -11.03 -26.79
N ARG A 195 1.54 -10.34 -27.49
CA ARG A 195 0.93 -10.90 -28.69
C ARG A 195 2.07 -10.96 -29.70
N PRO A 196 2.57 -12.15 -30.09
CA PRO A 196 3.44 -12.19 -31.25
C PRO A 196 2.66 -11.52 -32.39
N ALA A 197 3.33 -10.64 -33.13
CA ALA A 197 2.75 -10.06 -34.33
C ALA A 197 2.22 -11.23 -35.16
N VAL A 198 0.90 -11.35 -35.26
CA VAL A 198 0.29 -12.28 -36.19
C VAL A 198 0.66 -11.70 -37.55
N ASP A 199 1.70 -12.27 -38.15
CA ASP A 199 2.03 -12.01 -39.53
C ASP A 199 0.84 -12.52 -40.33
N ARG A 200 -0.08 -11.61 -40.66
CA ARG A 200 -1.20 -11.95 -41.54
C ARG A 200 -0.55 -12.16 -42.90
N PRO A 201 -0.53 -13.39 -43.45
CA PRO A 201 -0.09 -13.55 -44.82
C PRO A 201 -0.99 -12.65 -45.68
N ALA A 202 -0.36 -11.84 -46.54
CA ALA A 202 -1.07 -11.01 -47.48
C ALA A 202 -1.93 -11.92 -48.36
N VAL A 203 -3.23 -11.96 -48.11
CA VAL A 203 -4.18 -12.62 -49.00
C VAL A 203 -4.25 -11.75 -50.26
N SER A 204 -3.40 -12.07 -51.23
CA SER A 204 -3.49 -11.51 -52.57
C SER A 204 -4.82 -11.94 -53.18
N HIS A 205 -5.79 -11.03 -53.21
CA HIS A 205 -7.01 -11.24 -53.97
C HIS A 205 -6.65 -11.11 -55.46
N PRO A 206 -6.90 -12.13 -56.31
CA PRO A 206 -6.71 -11.97 -57.74
C PRO A 206 -7.65 -10.85 -58.22
N ALA A 207 -7.09 -9.92 -59.00
CA ALA A 207 -7.85 -8.81 -59.56
C ALA A 207 -8.94 -9.35 -60.49
N VAL A 208 -10.19 -9.26 -60.05
CA VAL A 208 -11.35 -9.51 -60.92
C VAL A 208 -11.42 -8.34 -61.90
N GLN A 209 -11.07 -8.61 -63.16
CA GLN A 209 -11.26 -7.64 -64.24
C GLN A 209 -12.74 -7.57 -64.57
N HIS A 210 -13.38 -6.44 -64.26
CA HIS A 210 -14.72 -6.15 -64.77
C HIS A 210 -14.62 -5.64 -66.22
N PRO A 211 -15.34 -6.25 -67.18
CA PRO A 211 -15.33 -5.76 -68.55
C PRO A 211 -15.99 -4.38 -68.63
N ALA A 212 -15.39 -3.49 -69.42
CA ALA A 212 -15.87 -2.13 -69.62
C ALA A 212 -17.22 -2.13 -70.36
N VAL A 213 -18.29 -1.73 -69.68
CA VAL A 213 -19.59 -1.48 -70.31
C VAL A 213 -19.52 -0.13 -71.02
N GLN A 214 -19.62 -0.14 -72.35
CA GLN A 214 -19.73 1.09 -73.14
C GLN A 214 -21.18 1.58 -73.11
N HIS A 215 -21.41 2.79 -72.58
CA HIS A 215 -22.70 3.47 -72.70
C HIS A 215 -22.78 4.25 -74.02
N PRO A 216 -23.87 4.12 -74.79
CA PRO A 216 -24.03 4.87 -76.04
C PRO A 216 -24.28 6.36 -75.77
N ALA A 217 -23.65 7.21 -76.59
CA ALA A 217 -23.77 8.66 -76.50
C ALA A 217 -25.17 9.14 -76.92
N VAL A 218 -25.91 9.73 -75.97
CA VAL A 218 -27.19 10.40 -76.24
C VAL A 218 -26.92 11.74 -76.93
N ARG A 219 -27.28 11.83 -78.22
CA ARG A 219 -27.27 13.09 -78.99
C ARG A 219 -28.37 14.03 -78.45
N ARG A 220 -27.98 15.14 -77.82
CA ARG A 220 -28.92 16.23 -77.48
C ARG A 220 -29.34 16.97 -78.76
N ALA A 221 -30.65 17.01 -79.02
CA ALA A 221 -31.22 17.83 -80.08
C ALA A 221 -31.09 19.33 -79.74
N ARG A 222 -30.52 20.11 -80.68
CA ARG A 222 -30.44 21.58 -80.60
C ARG A 222 -31.85 22.18 -80.71
N GLN A 223 -32.34 22.79 -79.63
CA GLN A 223 -33.51 23.67 -79.69
C GLN A 223 -33.16 24.94 -80.47
N ARG A 224 -33.86 25.20 -81.57
CA ARG A 224 -33.78 26.45 -82.33
C ARG A 224 -34.57 27.54 -81.61
N ARG A 225 -33.94 28.67 -81.32
CA ARG A 225 -34.61 29.89 -80.83
C ARG A 225 -35.33 30.61 -81.98
N PRO A 226 -36.51 31.21 -81.76
CA PRO A 226 -37.21 31.98 -82.79
C PRO A 226 -36.55 33.36 -82.98
N ARG A 227 -36.57 33.85 -84.22
CA ARG A 227 -36.12 35.19 -84.64
C ARG A 227 -37.26 36.20 -84.46
N THR A 228 -36.98 37.32 -83.80
CA THR A 228 -37.78 38.55 -83.87
C THR A 228 -37.26 39.45 -85.00
N PRO A 229 -38.12 40.07 -85.83
CA PRO A 229 -37.74 41.20 -86.67
C PRO A 229 -37.88 42.51 -85.90
N GLY A 230 -37.00 43.48 -86.16
CA GLY A 230 -36.97 44.79 -85.52
C GLY A 230 -37.58 45.92 -86.34
N ALA A 231 -37.57 47.10 -85.70
CA ALA A 231 -38.06 48.43 -86.08
C ALA A 231 -39.57 48.67 -85.86
#